data_AF-A0A2K1KEE3-F1
#
_entry.id   AF-A0A2K1KEE3-F1
#
_cell.length_a   1.000
_cell.length_b   1.000
_cell.length_c   1.000
_cell.angle_alpha   90.00
_cell.angle_beta   90.00
_cell.angle_gamma   90.00
#
_symmetry.space_group_name_H-M   'P 1'
#
loop_
_entity.id
_entity.type
_entity.pdbx_description
1 polymer ?
#
loop_
_entity_poly.entity_id
_entity_poly.type
_entity_poly.pdbx_seq_one_letter_code
_entity_poly.pdbx_strand_id
1 'polypeptide(L)'
;MREGDSIIKHIHIFRAYMEQLLVVGSINPDDKAIFILIRSFSLSHRSFITSLRRIFGCIAHVFISKETRKKLDFYSLEAIFLEYSEESKAYRIKSNTLAKEK
;
A
#
# COMPACT_ATOMS: atom_id res chain seq x y z
N MET A 1 15.13 -2.50 15.82
CA MET A 1 15.77 -3.58 15.04
C MET A 1 17.08 -3.07 14.45
N ARG A 2 18.16 -3.87 14.44
CA ARG A 2 19.43 -3.55 13.77
C ARG A 2 19.40 -3.98 12.30
N GLU A 3 20.34 -3.48 11.50
CA GLU A 3 20.48 -3.91 10.11
C GLU A 3 20.91 -5.39 10.07
N GLY A 4 20.29 -6.18 9.20
CA GLY A 4 20.52 -7.63 9.08
C GLY A 4 19.67 -8.50 10.01
N ASP A 5 18.96 -7.93 10.98
CA ASP A 5 18.00 -8.68 11.79
C ASP A 5 16.80 -9.15 10.95
N SER A 6 16.22 -10.30 11.31
CA SER A 6 15.02 -10.81 10.64
C SER A 6 13.79 -9.95 10.95
N ILE A 7 13.24 -9.31 9.91
CA ILE A 7 12.00 -8.51 9.98
C ILE A 7 10.86 -9.33 10.58
N ILE A 8 10.70 -10.59 10.14
CA ILE A 8 9.60 -11.45 10.59
C ILE A 8 9.71 -11.71 12.09
N LYS A 9 10.91 -12.01 12.60
CA LYS A 9 11.11 -12.19 14.05
C LYS A 9 10.80 -10.89 14.81
N HIS A 10 11.23 -9.75 14.30
CA HIS A 10 10.93 -8.45 14.92
C HIS A 10 9.42 -8.15 14.95
N ILE A 11 8.68 -8.47 13.88
CA ILE A 11 7.22 -8.35 13.84
C ILE A 11 6.56 -9.26 14.88
N HIS A 12 7.01 -10.52 14.99
CA HIS A 12 6.47 -11.46 15.99
C HIS A 12 6.70 -10.96 17.42
N ILE A 13 7.90 -10.48 17.72
CA ILE A 13 8.23 -9.90 19.03
C ILE A 13 7.36 -8.67 19.30
N PHE A 14 7.24 -7.76 18.33
CA PHE A 14 6.39 -6.57 18.46
C PHE A 14 4.94 -6.94 18.73
N ARG A 15 4.39 -7.91 17.99
CA ARG A 15 3.03 -8.41 18.17
C ARG A 15 2.80 -8.95 19.59
N ALA A 16 3.74 -9.76 20.11
CA ALA A 16 3.63 -10.30 21.47
C ALA A 16 3.57 -9.18 22.53
N TYR A 17 4.36 -8.12 22.38
CA TYR A 17 4.29 -6.95 23.27
C TYR A 17 2.98 -6.18 23.12
N MET A 18 2.48 -6.01 21.90
CA MET A 18 1.20 -5.34 21.67
C MET A 18 0.03 -6.10 22.30
N GLU A 19 0.02 -7.43 22.19
CA GLU A 19 -0.99 -8.29 22.83
C GLU A 19 -0.98 -8.13 24.36
N GLN A 20 0.20 -8.03 24.98
CA GLN A 20 0.31 -7.75 26.42
C GLN A 20 -0.23 -6.35 26.78
N LEU A 21 0.07 -5.33 25.98
CA LEU A 21 -0.39 -3.95 26.23
C LEU A 21 -1.91 -3.80 26.07
N LEU A 22 -2.52 -4.59 25.18
CA LEU A 22 -3.97 -4.63 24.99
C LEU A 22 -4.68 -5.20 26.21
N VAL A 23 -4.12 -6.25 26.82
CA VAL A 23 -4.67 -6.85 28.06
C VAL A 23 -4.67 -5.85 29.21
N VAL A 24 -3.70 -4.93 29.25
CA VAL A 24 -3.60 -3.86 30.28
C VAL A 24 -4.48 -2.64 29.92
N GLY A 25 -5.26 -2.69 28.83
CA GLY A 25 -6.19 -1.63 28.43
C GLY A 25 -5.52 -0.30 28.05
N SER A 26 -4.20 -0.31 27.80
CA SER A 26 -3.41 0.92 27.71
C SER A 26 -3.33 1.53 26.31
N ILE A 27 -3.62 0.77 25.24
CA ILE A 27 -3.48 1.23 23.85
C ILE A 27 -4.56 0.59 22.98
N ASN A 28 -5.31 1.39 22.21
CA ASN A 28 -6.17 0.90 21.12
C ASN A 28 -5.28 0.66 19.87
N PRO A 29 -5.21 -0.57 19.32
CA PRO A 29 -4.21 -0.94 18.32
C PRO A 29 -4.69 -0.60 16.90
N ASP A 30 -5.07 0.67 16.70
CA ASP A 30 -5.39 1.20 15.37
C ASP A 30 -4.09 1.65 14.66
N ASP A 31 -4.18 2.62 13.76
CA ASP A 31 -3.08 3.15 12.93
C ASP A 31 -1.80 3.52 13.71
N LYS A 32 -1.93 3.85 15.01
CA LYS A 32 -0.81 4.16 15.89
C LYS A 32 0.13 2.96 16.07
N ALA A 33 -0.39 1.73 16.18
CA ALA A 33 0.42 0.53 16.34
C ALA A 33 1.27 0.26 15.10
N ILE A 34 0.67 0.42 13.91
CA ILE A 34 1.38 0.31 12.63
C ILE A 34 2.49 1.37 12.54
N PHE A 35 2.21 2.61 12.94
CA PHE A 35 3.21 3.66 12.93
C PHE A 35 4.39 3.38 13.89
N ILE A 36 4.11 2.88 15.09
CA ILE A 36 5.14 2.48 16.06
C ILE A 36 5.97 1.32 15.50
N LEU A 37 5.34 0.32 14.89
CA LEU A 37 6.03 -0.79 14.24
C LEU A 37 6.97 -0.29 13.14
N ILE A 38 6.49 0.55 12.22
CA ILE A 38 7.33 1.15 11.16
C ILE A 38 8.49 1.92 11.78
N ARG A 39 8.25 2.68 12.85
CA ARG A 39 9.29 3.40 13.62
C ARG A 39 10.23 2.51 14.41
N SER A 40 10.04 1.21 14.46
CA SER A 40 10.94 0.27 15.14
C SER A 40 11.88 -0.47 14.18
N PHE A 41 11.57 -0.45 12.87
CA PHE A 41 12.42 -1.01 11.83
C PHE A 41 13.69 -0.17 11.59
N SER A 42 14.69 -0.76 10.93
CA SER A 42 15.90 -0.04 10.51
C SER A 42 15.60 0.97 9.40
N LEU A 43 16.57 1.84 9.11
CA LEU A 43 16.38 2.95 8.17
C LEU A 43 16.08 2.46 6.74
N SER A 44 16.74 1.40 6.29
CA SER A 44 16.53 0.78 4.97
C SER A 44 15.08 0.32 4.80
N HIS A 45 14.57 -0.45 5.76
CA HIS A 45 13.20 -0.96 5.78
C HIS A 45 12.17 0.16 5.85
N ARG A 46 12.42 1.23 6.64
CA ARG A 46 11.52 2.40 6.66
C ARG A 46 11.48 3.11 5.33
N SER A 47 12.64 3.30 4.70
CA SER A 47 12.75 3.92 3.38
C SER A 47 11.98 3.11 2.34
N PHE A 48 12.12 1.78 2.36
CA PHE A 48 11.39 0.87 1.50
C PHE A 48 9.87 0.95 1.71
N ILE A 49 9.38 0.84 2.95
CA ILE A 49 7.94 0.92 3.26
C ILE A 49 7.35 2.28 2.86
N THR A 50 8.09 3.37 3.09
CA THR A 50 7.67 4.72 2.68
C THR A 50 7.58 4.82 1.16
N SER A 51 8.50 4.18 0.44
CA SER A 51 8.48 4.13 -1.02
C SER A 51 7.29 3.34 -1.55
N LEU A 52 6.96 2.20 -0.92
CA LEU A 52 5.76 1.43 -1.24
C LEU A 52 4.47 2.24 -1.03
N ARG A 53 4.35 2.99 0.08
CA ARG A 53 3.20 3.87 0.33
C ARG A 53 3.05 4.98 -0.70
N ARG A 54 4.12 5.39 -1.38
CA ARG A 54 4.04 6.37 -2.48
C ARG A 54 3.51 5.75 -3.78
N ILE A 55 3.65 4.44 -3.95
CA ILE A 55 3.18 3.72 -5.13
C ILE A 55 1.70 3.39 -4.98
N PHE A 56 1.29 2.81 -3.84
CA PHE A 56 -0.12 2.50 -3.60
C PHE A 56 -0.95 3.78 -3.37
N GLY A 57 -2.00 3.97 -4.16
CA GLY A 57 -2.82 5.19 -4.17
C GLY A 57 -2.30 6.29 -5.10
N CYS A 58 -1.23 6.05 -5.87
CA CYS A 58 -0.75 7.02 -6.85
C CYS A 58 -1.70 7.13 -8.06
N ILE A 59 -1.66 8.29 -8.72
CA ILE A 59 -2.29 8.49 -10.02
C ILE A 59 -1.44 7.76 -11.07
N ALA A 60 -2.09 6.84 -11.77
CA ALA A 60 -1.54 6.06 -12.86
C ALA A 60 -2.33 6.32 -14.15
N HIS A 61 -1.67 6.13 -15.30
CA HIS A 61 -2.32 6.21 -16.61
C HIS A 61 -2.36 4.83 -17.25
N VAL A 62 -3.56 4.35 -17.52
CA VAL A 62 -3.81 3.02 -18.07
C VAL A 62 -3.98 3.16 -19.57
N PHE A 63 -3.13 2.48 -20.33
CA PHE A 63 -3.21 2.49 -21.78
C PHE A 63 -4.44 1.73 -22.29
N ILE A 64 -5.15 2.32 -23.25
CA ILE A 64 -6.30 1.69 -23.89
C ILE A 64 -5.92 1.27 -25.32
N SER A 65 -6.16 -0.01 -25.64
CA SER A 65 -5.90 -0.56 -26.97
C SER A 65 -6.72 0.18 -28.05
N LYS A 66 -6.25 0.19 -29.30
CA LYS A 66 -6.97 0.88 -30.40
C LYS A 66 -8.32 0.23 -30.70
N GLU A 67 -8.43 -1.08 -30.50
CA GLU A 67 -9.63 -1.89 -30.77
C GLU A 67 -10.83 -1.48 -29.92
N THR A 68 -10.57 -0.96 -28.72
CA THR A 68 -11.59 -0.56 -27.75
C THR A 68 -11.92 0.95 -27.78
N ARG A 69 -11.27 1.71 -28.67
CA ARG A 69 -11.40 3.17 -28.76
C ARG A 69 -12.17 3.63 -29.99
N LYS A 70 -13.00 4.66 -29.82
CA LYS A 70 -13.56 5.43 -30.94
C LYS A 70 -12.56 6.52 -31.39
N LYS A 71 -12.78 7.06 -32.59
CA LYS A 71 -11.85 7.99 -33.29
C LYS A 71 -11.48 9.26 -32.50
N LEU A 72 -12.24 9.61 -31.46
CA LEU A 72 -12.06 10.78 -30.59
C LEU A 72 -11.81 10.42 -29.10
N ASP A 73 -11.64 9.15 -28.77
CA ASP A 73 -11.37 8.73 -27.38
C ASP A 73 -9.90 8.89 -26.99
N PHE A 74 -9.66 9.17 -25.71
CA PHE A 74 -8.33 9.33 -25.15
C PHE A 74 -7.51 8.02 -25.22
N TYR A 75 -6.18 8.16 -25.34
CA TYR A 75 -5.25 7.03 -25.40
C TYR A 75 -4.97 6.38 -24.04
N SER A 76 -5.25 7.12 -22.96
CA SER A 76 -5.07 6.63 -21.59
C SER A 76 -6.19 7.13 -20.69
N LEU A 77 -6.47 6.36 -19.65
CA LEU A 77 -7.36 6.75 -18.57
C LEU A 77 -6.56 6.98 -17.30
N GLU A 78 -6.89 8.05 -16.60
CA GLU A 78 -6.41 8.28 -15.25
C GLU A 78 -7.06 7.27 -14.30
N ALA A 79 -6.24 6.61 -13.50
CA ALA A 79 -6.64 5.59 -12.56
C ALA A 79 -5.81 5.69 -11.29
N ILE A 80 -6.32 5.12 -10.21
CA ILE A 80 -5.61 4.97 -8.94
C ILE A 80 -5.04 3.56 -8.89
N PHE A 81 -3.73 3.45 -8.69
CA PHE A 81 -3.08 2.17 -8.48
C PHE A 81 -3.44 1.63 -7.09
N LEU A 82 -4.04 0.44 -7.02
CA LEU A 82 -4.45 -0.16 -5.75
C LEU A 82 -3.49 -1.25 -5.28
N GLU A 83 -3.24 -2.25 -6.14
CA GLU A 83 -2.37 -3.37 -5.78
C GLU A 83 -1.90 -4.17 -7.00
N TYR A 84 -1.05 -5.16 -6.74
CA TYR A 84 -0.69 -6.21 -7.68
C TYR A 84 -1.70 -7.35 -7.58
N SER A 85 -2.04 -7.98 -8.70
CA SER A 85 -2.86 -9.20 -8.71
C SER A 85 -2.11 -10.35 -8.04
N GLU A 86 -2.78 -11.11 -7.18
CA GLU A 86 -2.20 -12.32 -6.57
C GLU A 86 -2.05 -13.46 -7.58
N GLU A 87 -2.95 -13.51 -8.57
CA GLU A 87 -3.07 -14.62 -9.53
C GLU A 87 -2.30 -14.36 -10.84
N SER A 88 -1.86 -13.12 -11.09
CA SER A 88 -1.25 -12.75 -12.36
C SER A 88 -0.27 -11.58 -12.20
N LYS A 89 0.57 -11.36 -13.21
CA LYS A 89 1.47 -10.18 -13.27
C LYS A 89 0.73 -8.86 -13.59
N ALA A 90 -0.59 -8.83 -13.37
CA ALA A 90 -1.42 -7.67 -13.66
C ALA A 90 -1.51 -6.74 -12.45
N TYR A 91 -1.96 -5.51 -12.71
CA TYR A 91 -2.19 -4.49 -11.71
C TYR A 91 -3.69 -4.31 -11.48
N ARG A 92 -4.10 -4.17 -10.21
CA ARG A 92 -5.44 -3.73 -9.85
C ARG A 92 -5.47 -2.21 -9.82
N ILE A 93 -6.32 -1.66 -10.66
CA ILE A 93 -6.47 -0.23 -10.92
C ILE A 93 -7.93 0.16 -10.74
N LYS A 94 -8.18 1.31 -10.11
CA LYS A 94 -9.53 1.90 -10.01
C LYS A 94 -9.60 3.08 -10.95
N SER A 95 -10.53 3.09 -11.91
CA SER A 95 -10.71 4.26 -12.77
C SER A 95 -11.02 5.49 -11.91
N ASN A 96 -10.28 6.58 -12.11
CA ASN A 96 -10.57 7.86 -11.47
C ASN A 96 -11.69 8.57 -12.24
N THR A 97 -12.80 7.88 -12.43
CA THR A 97 -14.03 8.47 -12.96
C THR A 97 -14.75 9.13 -11.79
N LEU A 98 -14.36 10.37 -11.46
CA LEU A 98 -15.37 11.33 -11.02
C LEU A 98 -16.42 11.30 -12.12
N ALA A 99 -17.61 10.82 -11.80
CA ALA A 99 -18.71 10.72 -12.73
C ALA A 99 -18.82 12.06 -13.46
N LYS A 100 -18.52 12.06 -14.76
CA LYS A 100 -19.16 13.00 -15.68
C LYS A 100 -20.61 12.56 -15.76
N GLU A 101 -21.36 12.77 -14.68
CA GLU A 101 -22.81 12.82 -14.75
C GLU A 101 -23.14 13.97 -15.71
N LYS A 102 -23.79 13.58 -16.81
CA LYS A 102 -24.33 14.46 -17.82
C LYS A 102 -25.54 15.21 -17.29
#